data_AF-A0A0J9H105-F1
#
_entry.id   AF-A0A0J9H105-F1
#
_cell.length_a   1.000
_cell.length_b   1.000
_cell.length_c   1.000
_cell.angle_alpha   90.00
_cell.angle_beta   90.00
_cell.angle_gamma   90.00
#
_symmetry.space_group_name_H-M   'P 1'
#
loop_
_entity.id
_entity.type
_entity.pdbx_description
1 polymer ?
#
loop_
_entity_poly.entity_id
_entity_poly.type
_entity_poly.pdbx_seq_one_letter_code
_entity_poly.pdbx_strand_id
1 'polypeptide(L)'
;MRWLIFIGALSPVAALAQGWGNVAKQEESQGFSWTDPLWPSFWMAWTPATFALFCGIFAAMGLLTILEIRRPGGDERRGILGLTTTRGDRLFISLLGTAYIFLAWLGLVGQPVWAPLGISVAWIGFCFWKA
;
A
#
# COMPACT_ATOMS: atom_id res chain seq x y z
N MET A 1 -44.46 15.03 37.55
CA MET A 1 -44.63 13.67 36.99
C MET A 1 -44.52 13.57 35.45
N ARG A 2 -43.95 14.56 34.73
CA ARG A 2 -43.83 14.56 33.24
C ARG A 2 -42.39 14.46 32.71
N TRP A 3 -41.40 14.30 33.59
CA TRP A 3 -39.97 14.29 33.24
C TRP A 3 -39.31 12.90 33.29
N LEU A 4 -40.01 11.89 33.81
CA LEU A 4 -39.49 10.52 33.90
C LEU A 4 -39.77 9.66 32.65
N ILE A 5 -40.51 10.18 31.67
CA ILE A 5 -40.82 9.46 30.42
C ILE A 5 -39.69 9.61 29.38
N PHE A 6 -38.85 10.65 29.49
CA PHE A 6 -37.77 10.89 28.52
C PHE A 6 -36.50 10.06 28.75
N ILE A 7 -36.35 9.39 29.90
CA ILE A 7 -35.16 8.57 30.20
C ILE A 7 -35.31 7.13 29.68
N GLY A 8 -36.53 6.68 29.36
CA GLY A 8 -36.78 5.31 28.83
C GLY A 8 -36.50 5.11 27.34
N ALA A 9 -36.25 6.18 26.57
CA ALA A 9 -36.04 6.11 25.13
C ALA A 9 -34.58 5.89 24.70
N LEU A 10 -33.65 5.89 25.65
CA LEU A 10 -32.23 5.54 25.45
C LEU A 10 -31.96 4.14 26.01
N SER A 11 -32.75 3.17 25.59
CA SER A 11 -32.38 1.77 25.75
C SER A 11 -31.29 1.46 24.72
N PRO A 12 -30.08 1.01 25.12
CA PRO A 12 -29.05 0.55 24.18
C PRO A 12 -29.39 -0.80 23.54
N VAL A 13 -30.63 -1.30 23.63
CA VAL A 13 -31.02 -2.61 23.09
C VAL A 13 -30.96 -2.64 21.56
N ALA A 14 -31.07 -1.49 20.88
CA ALA A 14 -30.82 -1.41 19.43
C ALA A 14 -29.32 -1.53 19.07
N ALA A 15 -28.41 -1.17 19.98
CA ALA A 15 -26.97 -1.30 19.76
C ALA A 15 -26.47 -2.74 19.99
N LEU A 16 -27.20 -3.54 20.78
CA LEU A 16 -26.89 -4.96 21.02
C LEU A 16 -27.29 -5.87 19.86
N ALA A 17 -28.24 -5.46 19.01
CA ALA A 17 -28.65 -6.23 17.82
C ALA A 17 -27.61 -6.21 16.68
N GLN A 18 -26.65 -5.29 16.72
CA GLN A 18 -25.49 -5.26 15.82
C GLN A 18 -24.27 -5.97 16.43
N GLY A 19 -24.40 -6.53 17.64
CA GLY A 19 -23.31 -7.15 18.39
C GLY A 19 -23.11 -8.62 18.03
N TRP A 20 -21.87 -8.95 17.65
CA TRP A 20 -21.27 -10.30 17.66
C TRP A 20 -21.86 -11.40 16.77
N GLY A 21 -23.12 -11.31 16.31
CA GLY A 21 -23.72 -12.30 15.41
C GLY A 21 -23.13 -12.33 13.99
N ASN A 22 -22.50 -11.23 13.56
CA ASN A 22 -21.86 -11.13 12.24
C ASN A 22 -20.39 -11.58 12.23
N VAL A 23 -19.78 -11.83 13.39
CA VAL A 23 -18.37 -12.20 13.52
C VAL A 23 -18.15 -13.70 13.22
N ALA A 24 -19.21 -14.51 13.32
CA ALA A 24 -19.19 -15.95 13.07
C ALA A 24 -19.56 -16.34 11.63
N LYS A 25 -19.87 -15.37 10.75
CA LYS A 25 -20.07 -15.65 9.33
C LYS A 25 -18.70 -15.98 8.74
N GLN A 26 -18.39 -17.26 8.66
CA GLN A 26 -17.23 -17.74 7.92
C GLN A 26 -17.40 -17.27 6.47
N GLU A 27 -16.45 -16.48 5.99
CA GLU A 27 -16.40 -16.09 4.59
C GLU A 27 -16.35 -17.37 3.75
N GLU A 28 -17.35 -17.55 2.89
CA GLU A 28 -17.35 -18.61 1.89
C GLU A 28 -16.04 -18.53 1.11
N SER A 29 -15.34 -19.65 0.95
CA SER A 29 -14.12 -19.70 0.14
C SER A 29 -14.46 -19.49 -1.33
N GLN A 30 -14.70 -18.24 -1.70
CA GLN A 30 -14.65 -17.79 -3.07
C GLN A 30 -13.20 -17.94 -3.54
N GLY A 31 -13.03 -18.34 -4.81
CA GLY A 31 -11.72 -18.58 -5.41
C GLY A 31 -10.81 -17.35 -5.35
N PHE A 32 -9.55 -17.51 -5.77
CA PHE A 32 -8.52 -16.46 -5.71
C PHE A 32 -9.02 -15.08 -6.17
N SER A 33 -8.92 -14.09 -5.29
CA SER A 33 -9.35 -12.71 -5.50
C SER A 33 -8.22 -11.75 -5.13
N TRP A 34 -8.00 -10.72 -5.95
CA TRP A 34 -6.91 -9.75 -5.76
C TRP A 34 -7.16 -8.76 -4.62
N THR A 35 -8.41 -8.61 -4.20
CA THR A 35 -8.84 -7.65 -3.18
C THR A 35 -9.05 -8.29 -1.82
N ASP A 36 -9.27 -9.60 -1.78
CA ASP A 36 -9.61 -10.29 -0.55
C ASP A 36 -8.33 -10.73 0.19
N PRO A 37 -8.35 -10.79 1.53
CA PRO A 37 -7.21 -11.27 2.29
C PRO A 37 -6.86 -12.72 1.93
N LEU A 38 -5.57 -12.99 1.72
CA LEU A 38 -5.03 -14.33 1.51
C LEU A 38 -5.26 -15.25 2.72
N TRP A 39 -5.26 -14.67 3.92
CA TRP A 39 -5.44 -15.39 5.17
C TRP A 39 -6.55 -14.72 5.99
N PRO A 40 -7.62 -15.46 6.34
CA PRO A 40 -8.77 -14.90 7.08
C PRO A 40 -8.40 -14.42 8.49
N SER A 41 -7.39 -15.01 9.12
CA SER A 41 -6.98 -14.73 10.50
C SER A 41 -5.50 -14.36 10.54
N PHE A 42 -5.19 -13.11 10.19
CA PHE A 42 -3.84 -12.54 10.32
C PHE A 42 -3.93 -11.09 10.84
N TRP A 43 -2.87 -10.62 11.50
CA TRP A 43 -2.84 -9.30 12.14
C TRP A 43 -2.98 -8.12 11.17
N MET A 44 -2.64 -8.32 9.90
CA MET A 44 -2.83 -7.37 8.81
C MET A 44 -3.58 -8.08 7.68
N ALA A 45 -4.52 -7.38 7.06
CA ALA A 45 -5.19 -7.87 5.85
C ALA A 45 -4.19 -7.93 4.69
N TRP A 46 -3.55 -9.10 4.51
CA TRP A 46 -2.65 -9.35 3.39
C TRP A 46 -3.45 -9.73 2.16
N THR A 47 -3.73 -8.75 1.30
CA THR A 47 -4.27 -9.03 -0.03
C THR A 47 -3.15 -9.54 -0.94
N PRO A 48 -3.45 -10.29 -2.02
CA PRO A 48 -2.42 -10.68 -2.98
C PRO A 48 -1.68 -9.49 -3.56
N ALA A 49 -2.36 -8.34 -3.72
CA ALA A 49 -1.75 -7.11 -4.20
C ALA A 49 -0.71 -6.55 -3.24
N THR A 50 -1.01 -6.45 -1.93
CA THR A 50 -0.03 -5.97 -0.95
C THR A 50 1.11 -6.98 -0.76
N PHE A 51 0.81 -8.27 -0.74
CA PHE A 51 1.82 -9.32 -0.66
C PHE A 51 2.82 -9.27 -1.84
N ALA A 52 2.32 -9.10 -3.07
CA ALA A 52 3.17 -8.98 -4.26
C ALA A 52 4.09 -7.75 -4.19
N LEU A 53 3.59 -6.61 -3.69
CA LEU A 53 4.39 -5.40 -3.49
C LEU A 53 5.57 -5.66 -2.52
N PHE A 54 5.30 -6.24 -1.35
CA PHE A 54 6.35 -6.53 -0.37
C PHE A 54 7.36 -7.56 -0.89
N CYS A 55 6.90 -8.61 -1.57
CA CYS A 55 7.76 -9.57 -2.22
C CYS A 55 8.69 -8.88 -3.24
N GLY A 56 8.14 -7.98 -4.06
CA GLY A 56 8.92 -7.15 -4.99
C GLY A 56 9.96 -6.26 -4.31
N ILE A 57 9.61 -5.61 -3.19
CA ILE A 57 10.54 -4.79 -2.41
C ILE A 57 11.69 -5.63 -1.87
N PHE A 58 11.40 -6.77 -1.24
CA PHE A 58 12.44 -7.66 -0.71
C PHE A 58 13.31 -8.25 -1.81
N ALA A 59 12.73 -8.63 -2.95
CA ALA A 59 13.48 -9.10 -4.12
C ALA A 59 14.41 -8.00 -4.66
N ALA A 60 13.93 -6.76 -4.75
CA ALA A 60 14.74 -5.61 -5.17
C ALA A 60 15.89 -5.31 -4.20
N MET A 61 15.63 -5.34 -2.89
CA MET A 61 16.66 -5.21 -1.87
C MET A 61 17.70 -6.34 -1.97
N GLY A 62 17.25 -7.58 -2.13
CA GLY A 62 18.14 -8.73 -2.32
C GLY A 62 19.00 -8.61 -3.57
N LEU A 63 18.42 -8.14 -4.69
CA LEU A 63 19.14 -7.89 -5.94
C LEU A 63 20.22 -6.82 -5.75
N LEU A 64 19.91 -5.72 -5.06
CA LEU A 64 20.87 -4.67 -4.76
C LEU A 64 22.02 -5.19 -3.89
N THR A 65 21.72 -6.01 -2.87
CA THR A 65 22.74 -6.65 -2.03
C THR A 65 23.66 -7.56 -2.85
N ILE A 66 23.10 -8.40 -3.73
CA ILE A 66 23.88 -9.27 -4.62
C ILE A 66 24.75 -8.44 -5.57
N LEU A 67 24.22 -7.34 -6.10
CA LEU A 67 24.93 -6.45 -7.00
C LEU A 67 26.09 -5.74 -6.30
N GLU A 68 25.90 -5.30 -5.06
CA GLU A 68 26.94 -4.65 -4.26
C GLU A 68 28.06 -5.63 -3.89
N ILE A 69 27.72 -6.88 -3.55
CA ILE A 69 28.71 -7.94 -3.31
C ILE A 69 29.54 -8.22 -4.58
N ARG A 70 28.90 -8.21 -5.76
CA ARG A 70 29.58 -8.52 -7.04
C ARG A 70 30.36 -7.35 -7.63
N ARG A 71 29.91 -6.11 -7.44
CA ARG A 71 30.54 -4.90 -7.97
C ARG A 71 30.59 -3.84 -6.86
N PRO A 72 31.58 -3.95 -5.95
CA PRO A 72 31.73 -3.00 -4.86
C PRO A 72 32.11 -1.63 -5.41
N GLY A 73 31.48 -0.60 -4.87
CA GLY A 73 31.77 0.79 -5.22
C GLY A 73 30.53 1.57 -5.59
N GLY A 74 29.51 1.52 -4.71
CA GLY A 74 28.29 2.33 -4.72
C GLY A 74 28.39 3.49 -5.69
N ASP A 75 27.79 3.32 -6.87
CA ASP A 75 27.91 4.20 -8.04
C ASP A 75 27.30 5.56 -7.69
N GLU A 76 28.03 6.36 -6.91
CA GLU A 76 27.66 7.68 -6.44
C GLU A 76 27.76 8.63 -7.62
N ARG A 77 26.64 8.72 -8.34
CA ARG A 77 26.50 9.67 -9.45
C ARG A 77 25.59 10.79 -9.00
N ARG A 78 25.98 12.04 -9.31
CA ARG A 78 25.09 13.19 -9.18
C ARG A 78 23.87 12.95 -10.07
N GLY A 79 22.73 12.70 -9.45
CA GLY A 79 21.46 12.53 -10.15
C GLY A 79 20.91 13.86 -10.68
N ILE A 80 19.85 13.79 -11.48
CA ILE A 80 19.14 14.97 -12.01
C ILE A 80 18.68 15.93 -10.90
N LEU A 81 18.32 15.40 -9.74
CA LEU A 81 17.84 16.19 -8.59
C LEU A 81 18.96 16.95 -7.86
N GLY A 82 20.20 16.90 -8.37
CA GLY A 82 21.37 17.52 -7.74
C GLY A 82 21.88 16.78 -6.50
N LEU A 83 21.20 15.71 -6.08
CA LEU A 83 21.59 14.84 -4.98
C LEU A 83 22.60 13.78 -5.46
N THR A 84 23.59 13.50 -4.62
CA THR A 84 24.45 12.32 -4.76
C THR A 84 23.65 11.11 -4.29
N THR A 85 23.09 10.34 -5.24
CA THR A 85 22.25 9.17 -4.94
C THR A 85 23.00 7.88 -5.24
N THR A 86 23.01 6.94 -4.30
CA THR A 86 23.50 5.58 -4.53
C THR A 86 22.50 4.77 -5.38
N ARG A 87 22.85 3.54 -5.76
CA ARG A 87 21.92 2.63 -6.48
C ARG A 87 20.67 2.33 -5.67
N GLY A 88 20.81 2.17 -4.35
CA GLY A 88 19.69 1.94 -3.42
C GLY A 88 18.79 3.16 -3.27
N ASP A 89 19.38 4.35 -3.16
CA ASP A 89 18.61 5.59 -3.01
C ASP A 89 17.72 5.85 -4.23
N ARG A 90 18.19 5.51 -5.44
CA ARG A 90 17.40 5.64 -6.68
C ARG A 90 16.17 4.73 -6.67
N LEU A 91 16.34 3.48 -6.23
CA LEU A 91 15.23 2.55 -6.09
C LEU A 91 14.20 3.09 -5.08
N PHE A 92 14.67 3.56 -3.93
CA PHE A 92 13.81 4.15 -2.91
C PHE A 92 13.03 5.38 -3.43
N ILE A 93 13.71 6.31 -4.11
CA ILE A 93 13.07 7.51 -4.70
C ILE A 93 12.03 7.13 -5.75
N SER A 94 12.29 6.08 -6.55
CA SER A 94 11.33 5.60 -7.55
C SER A 94 10.06 5.01 -6.91
N LEU A 95 10.19 4.23 -5.83
CA LEU A 95 9.06 3.68 -5.09
C LEU A 95 8.27 4.77 -4.36
N LEU A 96 8.97 5.66 -3.65
CA LEU A 96 8.37 6.73 -2.87
C LEU A 96 7.67 7.75 -3.78
N GLY A 97 8.30 8.14 -4.89
CA GLY A 97 7.67 9.02 -5.88
C GLY A 97 6.43 8.39 -6.53
N THR A 98 6.47 7.09 -6.84
CA THR A 98 5.29 6.36 -7.34
C THR A 98 4.15 6.39 -6.31
N ALA A 99 4.43 6.13 -5.04
CA ALA A 99 3.43 6.19 -3.98
C ALA A 99 2.79 7.59 -3.86
N TYR A 100 3.61 8.65 -3.90
CA TYR A 100 3.09 10.03 -3.86
C TYR A 100 2.29 10.40 -5.10
N ILE A 101 2.65 9.93 -6.30
CA ILE A 101 1.86 10.15 -7.52
C ILE A 101 0.46 9.54 -7.35
N PHE A 102 0.36 8.31 -6.83
CA PHE A 102 -0.92 7.66 -6.59
C PHE A 102 -1.75 8.37 -5.51
N LEU A 103 -1.12 8.79 -4.41
CA LEU A 103 -1.79 9.54 -3.35
C LEU A 103 -2.29 10.91 -3.84
N ALA A 104 -1.46 11.65 -4.58
CA ALA A 104 -1.84 12.93 -5.15
C ALA A 104 -2.99 12.78 -6.15
N TRP A 105 -2.96 11.74 -7.00
CA TRP A 105 -4.03 11.47 -7.94
C TRP A 105 -5.34 11.12 -7.25
N LEU A 106 -5.30 10.22 -6.25
CA LEU A 106 -6.48 9.85 -5.48
C LEU A 106 -7.05 11.02 -4.68
N GLY A 107 -6.19 11.93 -4.18
CA GLY A 107 -6.60 13.12 -3.46
C GLY A 107 -7.22 14.22 -4.34
N LEU A 108 -6.87 14.28 -5.63
CA LEU A 108 -7.33 15.34 -6.55
C LEU A 108 -8.44 14.87 -7.50
N VAL A 109 -8.29 13.69 -8.09
CA VAL A 109 -9.14 13.19 -9.18
C VAL A 109 -9.96 11.97 -8.75
N GLY A 110 -9.34 11.03 -8.01
CA GLY A 110 -9.98 9.77 -7.62
C GLY A 110 -9.81 8.66 -8.69
N GLN A 111 -10.81 7.79 -8.83
CA GLN A 111 -10.82 6.74 -9.85
C GLN A 111 -11.18 7.33 -11.22
N PRO A 112 -10.60 6.85 -12.34
CA PRO A 112 -9.77 5.64 -12.50
C PRO A 112 -8.25 5.85 -12.28
N VAL A 113 -7.56 4.78 -11.88
CA VAL A 113 -6.11 4.79 -11.57
C VAL A 113 -5.17 4.44 -12.74
N TRP A 114 -5.65 4.43 -13.98
CA TRP A 114 -4.82 4.14 -15.16
C TRP A 114 -3.86 5.28 -15.52
N ALA A 115 -4.31 6.52 -15.39
CA ALA A 115 -3.48 7.69 -15.62
C ALA A 115 -2.28 7.80 -14.64
N PRO A 116 -2.45 7.67 -13.31
CA PRO A 116 -1.31 7.71 -12.38
C PRO A 116 -0.36 6.52 -12.57
N LEU A 117 -0.84 5.38 -13.07
CA LEU A 117 0.01 4.25 -13.46
C LEU A 117 0.93 4.61 -14.64
N GLY A 118 0.40 5.27 -15.68
CA GLY A 118 1.24 5.76 -16.79
C GLY A 118 2.30 6.76 -16.32
N ILE A 119 1.92 7.69 -15.43
CA ILE A 119 2.82 8.69 -14.86
C ILE A 119 3.89 8.04 -13.98
N SER A 120 3.54 7.03 -13.17
CA SER A 120 4.51 6.34 -12.33
C SER A 120 5.55 5.55 -13.12
N VAL A 121 5.16 4.92 -14.23
CA VAL A 121 6.12 4.25 -15.13
C VAL A 121 7.08 5.27 -15.75
N ALA A 122 6.57 6.42 -16.20
CA ALA A 122 7.41 7.50 -16.70
C ALA A 122 8.35 8.04 -15.61
N TRP A 123 7.88 8.15 -14.36
CA TRP A 123 8.69 8.56 -13.21
C TRP A 123 9.83 7.58 -12.92
N ILE A 124 9.54 6.28 -12.91
CA ILE A 124 10.56 5.23 -12.74
C ILE A 124 11.60 5.34 -13.86
N GLY A 125 11.15 5.41 -15.12
CA GLY A 125 12.03 5.59 -16.27
C GLY A 125 12.91 6.83 -16.12
N PHE A 126 12.35 7.95 -15.69
CA PHE A 126 13.07 9.20 -15.44
C PHE A 126 14.14 9.07 -14.35
N CYS A 127 13.85 8.38 -13.24
CA CYS A 127 14.82 8.13 -12.17
C CYS A 127 16.04 7.32 -12.64
N PHE A 128 15.87 6.44 -13.65
CA PHE A 128 16.94 5.60 -14.20
C PHE A 128 17.57 6.15 -15.50
N TRP A 129 16.92 7.09 -16.21
CA TRP A 129 17.35 7.52 -17.54
C TRP A 129 18.67 8.30 -17.57
N LYS A 130 18.95 9.11 -16.55
CA LYS A 130 20.16 9.95 -16.51
C LYS A 130 21.12 9.52 -15.41
N ALA A 131 21.32 8.21 -15.29
CA ALA A 131 22.30 7.57 -14.42
C ALA A 131 23.55 7.15 -15.22
#